data_AF-A0AAN8Q0X1-F1
#
_entry.id   AF-A0AAN8Q0X1-F1
#
_cell.length_a   1.000
_cell.length_b   1.000
_cell.length_c   1.000
_cell.angle_alpha   90.00
_cell.angle_beta   90.00
_cell.angle_gamma   90.00
#
_symmetry.space_group_name_H-M   'P 1'
#
loop_
_entity.id
_entity.type
_entity.pdbx_description
1 polymer ?
#
loop_
_entity_poly.entity_id
_entity_poly.type
_entity_poly.pdbx_seq_one_letter_code
_entity_poly.pdbx_strand_id
1 'polypeptide(L)'
;MPDASYVKIQTNFMYLLENIDPECLCRRLFSESVLDSDDMERIYKMKDCRGRKYATDFLLVILQYRGDVYDIFIECLKECGYDSVVDRLEMGGGDSTGLLNEVNNARNTLDELQGNYGNTKKELAKLKEKTLSIKQKIQLLQESNIEIACKCEATNTDLAEEKTKHEVTCRELKNTKTDLAEEKAKHEVTRKELIGLKNTSRW
;
A
#
# COMPACT_ATOMS: atom_id res chain seq x y z
N MET A 1 -32.17 -10.90 31.15
CA MET A 1 -32.48 -10.47 29.77
C MET A 1 -32.50 -8.95 29.76
N PRO A 2 -32.06 -8.26 28.70
CA PRO A 2 -32.33 -6.83 28.57
C PRO A 2 -33.84 -6.63 28.66
N ASP A 3 -34.27 -5.72 29.52
CA ASP A 3 -35.68 -5.39 29.69
C ASP A 3 -36.26 -4.94 28.34
N ALA A 4 -37.48 -5.37 27.99
CA ALA A 4 -38.12 -5.00 26.72
C ALA A 4 -38.20 -3.46 26.57
N SER A 5 -38.31 -2.77 27.69
CA SER A 5 -38.21 -1.32 27.86
C SER A 5 -36.89 -0.71 27.37
N TYR A 6 -35.76 -1.35 27.69
CA TYR A 6 -34.42 -0.91 27.26
C TYR A 6 -34.29 -0.96 25.74
N VAL A 7 -34.78 -2.05 25.13
CA VAL A 7 -34.73 -2.24 23.67
C VAL A 7 -35.52 -1.15 22.93
N LYS A 8 -36.67 -0.71 23.47
CA LYS A 8 -37.50 0.34 22.85
C LYS A 8 -36.83 1.70 22.85
N ILE A 9 -36.23 2.11 23.97
CA ILE A 9 -35.46 3.37 24.06
C ILE A 9 -34.23 3.31 23.15
N GLN A 10 -33.49 2.21 23.16
CA GLN A 10 -32.27 2.06 22.36
C GLN A 10 -32.56 2.06 20.86
N THR A 11 -33.62 1.38 20.42
CA THR A 11 -34.01 1.32 19.00
C THR A 11 -34.44 2.68 18.46
N ASN A 12 -35.04 3.53 19.30
CA ASN A 12 -35.50 4.87 18.92
C ASN A 12 -34.55 5.99 19.37
N PHE A 13 -33.34 5.67 19.82
CA PHE A 13 -32.44 6.61 20.48
C PHE A 13 -32.19 7.89 19.68
N MET A 14 -31.82 7.76 18.41
CA MET A 14 -31.57 8.91 17.53
C MET A 14 -32.82 9.77 17.32
N TYR A 15 -33.99 9.13 17.22
CA TYR A 15 -35.24 9.86 17.08
C TYR A 15 -35.60 10.63 18.36
N LEU A 16 -35.41 10.01 19.53
CA LEU A 16 -35.66 10.63 20.84
C LEU A 16 -34.73 11.84 21.06
N LEU A 17 -33.46 11.74 20.68
CA LEU A 17 -32.49 12.85 20.74
C LEU A 17 -32.94 14.08 19.96
N GLU A 18 -33.66 13.90 18.86
CA GLU A 18 -34.05 14.99 17.97
C GLU A 18 -35.38 15.63 18.34
N ASN A 19 -36.29 14.86 18.95
CA ASN A 19 -37.68 15.24 19.11
C ASN A 19 -38.08 15.59 20.55
N ILE A 20 -37.21 15.35 21.54
CA ILE A 20 -37.49 15.62 22.95
C ILE A 20 -36.65 16.81 23.45
N ASP A 21 -37.23 17.61 24.36
CA ASP A 21 -36.48 18.53 25.23
C ASP A 21 -36.43 17.93 26.65
N PRO A 22 -35.22 17.64 27.19
CA PRO A 22 -35.09 17.01 28.49
C PRO A 22 -35.64 17.90 29.62
N GLU A 23 -35.67 19.23 29.46
CA GLU A 23 -36.18 20.13 30.51
C GLU A 23 -37.67 19.94 30.78
N CYS A 24 -38.44 19.64 29.74
CA CYS A 24 -39.88 19.38 29.85
C CYS A 24 -40.13 18.15 30.72
N LEU A 25 -39.27 17.13 30.57
CA LEU A 25 -39.41 15.85 31.27
C LEU A 25 -38.79 15.87 32.68
N CYS A 26 -37.72 16.63 32.88
CA CYS A 26 -36.92 16.63 34.10
C CYS A 26 -37.75 16.90 35.37
N ARG A 27 -38.65 17.89 35.35
CA ARG A 27 -39.49 18.21 36.53
C ARG A 27 -40.37 17.04 36.96
N ARG A 28 -40.94 16.33 35.97
CA ARG A 28 -41.86 15.22 36.23
C ARG A 28 -41.11 13.97 36.64
N LEU A 29 -40.03 13.65 35.94
CA LEU A 29 -39.15 12.54 36.28
C LEU A 29 -38.51 12.71 37.67
N PHE A 30 -38.23 13.95 38.10
CA PHE A 30 -37.82 14.23 39.48
C PHE A 30 -38.95 14.01 40.49
N SER A 31 -40.18 14.43 40.16
CA SER A 31 -41.35 14.25 41.04
C SER A 31 -41.70 12.77 41.25
N GLU A 32 -41.50 11.94 40.21
CA GLU A 32 -41.68 10.48 40.26
C GLU A 32 -40.44 9.74 40.79
N SER A 33 -39.46 10.46 41.36
CA SER A 33 -38.20 9.90 41.91
C SER A 33 -37.34 9.10 40.91
N VAL A 34 -37.56 9.29 39.60
CA VAL A 34 -36.73 8.70 38.54
C VAL A 34 -35.39 9.42 38.45
N LEU A 35 -35.37 10.75 38.60
CA LEU A 35 -34.17 11.57 38.68
C LEU A 35 -33.97 12.09 40.10
N ASP A 36 -32.72 12.24 40.51
CA ASP A 36 -32.36 12.98 41.72
C ASP A 36 -31.93 14.43 41.41
N SER A 37 -31.60 15.19 42.46
CA SER A 37 -31.19 16.59 42.32
C SER A 37 -29.90 16.74 41.50
N ASP A 38 -28.99 15.78 41.62
CA ASP A 38 -27.69 15.80 40.96
C ASP A 38 -27.84 15.51 39.47
N ASP A 39 -28.71 14.57 39.10
CA ASP A 39 -29.07 14.28 37.72
C ASP A 39 -29.71 15.49 37.04
N MET A 40 -30.68 16.14 37.71
CA MET A 40 -31.30 17.37 37.22
C MET A 40 -30.27 18.49 37.00
N GLU A 41 -29.42 18.78 37.99
CA GLU A 41 -28.40 19.82 37.88
C GLU A 41 -27.44 19.53 36.72
N ARG A 42 -27.04 18.27 36.54
CA ARG A 42 -26.18 17.85 35.43
C ARG A 42 -26.86 18.02 34.08
N ILE A 43 -28.14 17.65 33.96
CA ILE A 43 -28.89 17.79 32.71
C ILE A 43 -28.99 19.27 32.31
N TYR A 44 -29.36 20.16 33.24
CA TYR A 44 -29.41 21.61 32.98
C TYR A 44 -28.03 22.16 32.58
N LYS A 45 -26.98 21.80 33.34
CA LYS A 45 -25.61 22.21 33.01
C LYS A 45 -25.15 21.70 31.64
N MET A 46 -25.50 20.47 31.28
CA MET A 46 -25.19 19.91 29.95
C MET A 46 -25.93 20.63 28.83
N LYS A 47 -27.18 21.05 29.07
CA LYS A 47 -27.94 21.85 28.10
C LYS A 47 -27.28 23.20 27.87
N ASP A 48 -26.89 23.89 28.93
CA ASP A 48 -26.23 25.21 28.86
C ASP A 48 -24.85 25.12 28.19
N CYS A 49 -24.08 24.07 28.47
CA CYS A 49 -22.70 23.95 27.99
C CYS A 49 -22.56 23.29 26.61
N ARG A 50 -23.42 22.32 26.27
CA ARG A 50 -23.28 21.45 25.09
C ARG A 50 -24.52 21.41 24.20
N GLY A 51 -25.62 22.03 24.64
CA GLY A 51 -26.87 22.08 23.91
C GLY A 51 -27.81 20.91 24.19
N ARG A 52 -29.06 21.07 23.75
CA ARG A 52 -30.20 20.15 23.99
C ARG A 52 -29.86 18.69 23.73
N LYS A 53 -29.25 18.36 22.58
CA LYS A 53 -28.99 16.97 22.17
C LYS A 53 -28.12 16.22 23.20
N TYR A 54 -27.11 16.87 23.77
CA TYR A 54 -26.25 16.24 24.79
C TYR A 54 -26.95 16.08 26.14
N ALA A 55 -27.82 17.02 26.50
CA ALA A 55 -28.65 16.88 27.70
C ALA A 55 -29.68 15.75 27.54
N THR A 56 -30.29 15.61 26.36
CA THR A 56 -31.19 14.49 26.04
C THR A 56 -30.44 13.16 26.05
N ASP A 57 -29.23 13.10 25.48
CA ASP A 57 -28.37 11.91 25.48
C ASP A 57 -28.12 11.43 26.91
N PHE A 58 -27.72 12.33 27.79
CA PHE A 58 -27.49 12.02 29.20
C PHE A 58 -28.76 11.54 29.92
N LEU A 59 -29.91 12.19 29.67
CA LEU A 59 -31.20 11.76 30.21
C LEU A 59 -31.56 10.33 29.76
N LEU A 60 -31.45 10.03 28.46
CA LEU A 60 -31.77 8.72 27.90
C LEU A 60 -30.84 7.63 28.44
N VAL A 61 -29.57 7.96 28.70
CA VAL A 61 -28.62 7.06 29.35
C VAL A 61 -29.09 6.75 30.78
N ILE A 62 -29.48 7.76 31.58
CA ILE A 62 -29.99 7.52 32.94
C ILE A 62 -31.20 6.59 32.92
N LEU A 63 -32.16 6.85 32.02
CA LEU A 63 -33.38 6.03 31.87
C LEU A 63 -33.10 4.60 31.43
N GLN A 64 -31.99 4.34 30.75
CA GLN A 64 -31.56 2.99 30.38
C GLN A 64 -30.94 2.21 31.56
N TYR A 65 -30.29 2.91 32.49
CA TYR A 65 -29.63 2.30 33.64
C TYR A 65 -30.54 2.15 34.85
N ARG A 66 -31.55 3.02 35.01
CA ARG A 66 -32.60 2.89 36.03
C ARG A 66 -33.71 2.00 35.46
N GLY A 67 -33.70 0.71 35.82
CA GLY A 67 -34.72 -0.24 35.35
C GLY A 67 -36.13 0.11 35.85
N ASP A 68 -37.16 -0.35 35.12
CA ASP A 68 -38.59 -0.17 35.47
C ASP A 68 -39.11 1.30 35.45
N VAL A 69 -38.49 2.17 34.66
CA VAL A 69 -38.88 3.60 34.53
C VAL A 69 -39.58 3.93 33.21
N TYR A 70 -39.79 2.92 32.35
CA TYR A 70 -40.29 3.13 30.98
C TYR A 70 -41.74 3.62 30.95
N ASP A 71 -42.60 3.04 31.77
CA ASP A 71 -44.00 3.46 31.84
C ASP A 71 -44.11 4.90 32.36
N ILE A 72 -43.32 5.24 33.40
CA ILE A 72 -43.20 6.62 33.91
C ILE A 72 -42.68 7.57 32.83
N PHE A 73 -41.69 7.14 32.04
CA PHE A 73 -41.16 7.92 30.94
C PHE A 73 -42.19 8.17 29.83
N ILE A 74 -42.99 7.15 29.48
CA ILE A 74 -44.08 7.27 28.51
C ILE A 74 -45.17 8.22 29.02
N GLU A 75 -45.56 8.12 30.29
CA GLU A 75 -46.50 9.06 30.91
C GLU A 75 -45.96 10.49 30.88
N CYS A 76 -44.69 10.70 31.22
CA CYS A 76 -44.04 12.02 31.14
C CYS A 76 -44.07 12.58 29.72
N LEU A 77 -43.86 11.74 28.70
CA LEU A 77 -43.94 12.15 27.30
C LEU A 77 -45.36 12.57 26.90
N LYS A 78 -46.39 11.81 27.31
CA LYS A 78 -47.80 12.14 27.07
C LYS A 78 -48.16 13.49 27.71
N GLU A 79 -47.79 13.69 28.98
CA GLU A 79 -48.07 14.94 29.71
C GLU A 79 -47.35 16.16 29.11
N CYS A 80 -46.17 15.96 28.52
CA CYS A 80 -45.42 17.03 27.86
C CYS A 80 -45.84 17.29 26.40
N GLY A 81 -46.88 16.60 25.91
CA GLY A 81 -47.41 16.77 24.55
C GLY A 81 -46.59 16.08 23.45
N TYR A 82 -45.81 15.06 23.80
CA TYR A 82 -45.03 14.26 22.86
C TYR A 82 -45.79 13.02 22.35
N ASP A 83 -47.09 13.13 22.10
CA ASP A 83 -47.96 12.01 21.70
C ASP A 83 -47.44 11.29 20.45
N SER A 84 -46.93 12.03 19.46
CA SER A 84 -46.33 11.43 18.25
C SER A 84 -45.06 10.59 18.53
N VAL A 85 -44.30 10.93 19.57
CA VAL A 85 -43.12 10.17 19.99
C VAL A 85 -43.55 8.91 20.72
N VAL A 86 -44.55 9.03 21.58
CA VAL A 86 -45.19 7.92 22.29
C VAL A 86 -45.78 6.92 21.31
N ASP A 87 -46.57 7.38 20.34
CA ASP A 87 -47.17 6.55 19.31
C ASP A 87 -46.09 5.75 18.57
N ARG A 88 -44.95 6.37 18.25
CA ARG A 88 -43.83 5.67 17.61
C ARG A 88 -43.19 4.63 18.54
N LEU A 89 -43.06 4.93 19.83
CA LEU A 89 -42.49 4.03 20.83
C LEU A 89 -43.43 2.85 21.16
N GLU A 90 -44.74 3.06 21.11
CA GLU A 90 -45.77 2.05 21.37
C GLU A 90 -46.12 1.24 20.10
N MET A 91 -46.16 1.86 18.91
CA MET A 91 -46.35 1.18 17.61
C MET A 91 -45.09 0.47 17.11
N GLY A 92 -43.91 0.81 17.63
CA GLY A 92 -42.61 0.26 17.25
C GLY A 92 -42.35 -1.21 17.63
N GLY A 93 -43.38 -1.96 18.03
CA GLY A 93 -43.32 -3.42 18.22
C GLY A 93 -43.30 -4.24 16.92
N GLY A 94 -43.21 -3.60 15.75
CA GLY A 94 -43.15 -4.25 14.45
C GLY A 94 -41.73 -4.71 14.07
N ASP A 95 -41.51 -6.03 14.15
CA ASP A 95 -40.46 -6.82 13.49
C ASP A 95 -39.01 -6.26 13.51
N SER A 96 -38.47 -6.07 14.70
CA SER A 96 -37.02 -5.87 14.91
C SER A 96 -36.16 -7.06 14.43
N THR A 97 -36.78 -8.22 14.17
CA THR A 97 -36.14 -9.44 13.65
C THR A 97 -35.65 -9.27 12.21
N GLY A 98 -36.40 -8.56 11.35
CA GLY A 98 -35.98 -8.25 9.98
C GLY A 98 -34.72 -7.37 9.94
N LEU A 99 -34.70 -6.28 10.71
CA LEU A 99 -33.54 -5.38 10.80
C LEU A 99 -32.32 -6.07 11.43
N LEU A 100 -32.51 -6.91 12.45
CA LEU A 100 -31.41 -7.70 13.04
C LEU A 100 -30.79 -8.67 12.02
N ASN A 101 -31.60 -9.30 11.18
CA ASN A 101 -31.10 -10.19 10.13
C ASN A 101 -30.33 -9.43 9.05
N GLU A 102 -30.80 -8.26 8.63
CA GLU A 102 -30.08 -7.41 7.69
C GLU A 102 -28.74 -6.92 8.26
N VAL A 103 -28.73 -6.50 9.54
CA VAL A 103 -27.50 -6.09 10.24
C VAL A 103 -26.51 -7.25 10.37
N ASN A 104 -26.98 -8.46 10.68
CA ASN A 104 -26.12 -9.64 10.77
C ASN A 104 -25.55 -10.03 9.40
N ASN A 105 -26.35 -9.95 8.33
CA ASN A 105 -25.88 -10.22 6.97
C ASN A 105 -24.85 -9.18 6.52
N ALA A 106 -25.08 -7.90 6.80
CA ALA A 106 -24.13 -6.83 6.53
C ALA A 106 -22.81 -7.04 7.29
N ARG A 107 -22.87 -7.47 8.56
CA ARG A 107 -21.70 -7.78 9.37
C ARG A 107 -20.90 -8.95 8.81
N ASN A 108 -21.55 -10.05 8.42
CA ASN A 108 -20.87 -11.18 7.80
C ASN A 108 -20.17 -10.78 6.50
N THR A 109 -20.83 -9.95 5.68
CA THR A 109 -20.26 -9.43 4.44
C THR A 109 -19.04 -8.54 4.71
N LEU A 110 -19.10 -7.74 5.77
CA LEU A 110 -17.98 -6.89 6.21
C LEU A 110 -16.78 -7.74 6.64
N ASP A 111 -17.01 -8.81 7.40
CA ASP A 111 -15.95 -9.70 7.88
C ASP A 111 -15.25 -10.41 6.69
N GLU A 112 -16.02 -10.85 5.68
CA GLU A 112 -15.48 -11.41 4.44
C GLU A 112 -14.63 -10.39 3.65
N LEU A 113 -15.13 -9.16 3.51
CA LEU A 113 -14.40 -8.09 2.83
C LEU A 113 -13.10 -7.73 3.56
N GLN A 114 -13.11 -7.71 4.89
CA GLN A 114 -11.91 -7.48 5.69
C GLN A 114 -10.88 -8.60 5.51
N GLY A 115 -11.34 -9.86 5.47
CA GLY A 115 -10.50 -11.02 5.17
C GLY A 115 -9.85 -10.90 3.78
N ASN A 116 -10.66 -10.59 2.76
CA ASN A 116 -10.20 -10.41 1.38
C ASN A 116 -9.23 -9.24 1.23
N TYR A 117 -9.48 -8.12 1.91
CA TYR A 117 -8.57 -6.99 1.95
C TYR A 117 -7.23 -7.36 2.60
N GLY A 118 -7.27 -8.08 3.72
CA GLY A 118 -6.07 -8.60 4.39
C GLY A 118 -5.23 -9.51 3.50
N ASN A 119 -5.88 -10.40 2.75
CA ASN A 119 -5.22 -11.30 1.80
C ASN A 119 -4.60 -10.52 0.63
N THR A 120 -5.35 -9.62 0.01
CA THR A 120 -4.87 -8.75 -1.07
C THR A 120 -3.66 -7.93 -0.62
N LYS A 121 -3.68 -7.40 0.61
CA LYS A 121 -2.55 -6.64 1.19
C LYS A 121 -1.29 -7.50 1.34
N LYS A 122 -1.43 -8.78 1.76
CA LYS A 122 -0.30 -9.73 1.85
C LYS A 122 0.27 -10.07 0.48
N GLU A 123 -0.57 -10.29 -0.52
CA GLU A 123 -0.11 -10.55 -1.89
C GLU A 123 0.61 -9.34 -2.48
N LEU A 124 0.10 -8.14 -2.25
CA LEU A 124 0.75 -6.90 -2.68
C LEU A 124 2.15 -6.74 -2.06
N ALA A 125 2.32 -7.11 -0.79
CA ALA A 125 3.64 -7.11 -0.14
C ALA A 125 4.62 -8.09 -0.81
N LYS A 126 4.18 -9.32 -1.08
CA LYS A 126 4.98 -10.32 -1.81
C LYS A 126 5.38 -9.85 -3.21
N LEU A 127 4.47 -9.19 -3.93
CA LEU A 127 4.75 -8.64 -5.26
C LEU A 127 5.77 -7.49 -5.20
N LYS A 128 5.71 -6.65 -4.17
CA LYS A 128 6.72 -5.58 -3.96
C LYS A 128 8.11 -6.16 -3.71
N GLU A 129 8.23 -7.19 -2.88
CA GLU A 129 9.51 -7.88 -2.64
C GLU A 129 10.07 -8.52 -3.91
N LYS A 130 9.23 -9.22 -4.68
CA LYS A 130 9.64 -9.79 -5.98
C LYS A 130 10.11 -8.71 -6.94
N THR A 131 9.42 -7.57 -6.99
CA THR A 131 9.79 -6.43 -7.84
C THR A 131 11.16 -5.86 -7.45
N LEU A 132 11.43 -5.70 -6.15
CA LEU A 132 12.73 -5.27 -5.65
C LEU A 132 13.85 -6.25 -6.03
N SER A 133 13.61 -7.55 -5.85
CA SER A 133 14.56 -8.60 -6.24
C SER A 133 14.86 -8.58 -7.74
N ILE A 134 13.83 -8.39 -8.58
CA ILE A 134 13.99 -8.28 -10.03
C ILE A 134 14.82 -7.03 -10.39
N LYS A 135 14.54 -5.88 -9.77
CA LYS A 135 15.33 -4.65 -9.99
C LYS A 135 16.81 -4.85 -9.67
N GLN A 136 17.11 -5.51 -8.55
CA GLN A 136 18.50 -5.82 -8.18
C GLN A 136 19.18 -6.73 -9.20
N LYS A 137 18.49 -7.76 -9.71
CA LYS A 137 19.02 -8.64 -10.76
C LYS A 137 19.29 -7.89 -12.07
N ILE A 138 18.38 -7.01 -12.47
CA ILE A 138 18.57 -6.18 -13.68
C ILE A 138 19.81 -5.30 -13.53
N GLN A 139 20.01 -4.67 -12.36
CA GLN A 139 21.18 -3.85 -12.08
C GLN A 139 22.49 -4.65 -12.23
N LEU A 140 22.56 -5.83 -11.62
CA LEU A 140 23.74 -6.70 -11.72
C LEU A 140 24.03 -7.15 -13.17
N LEU A 141 22.98 -7.42 -13.95
CA LEU A 141 23.15 -7.76 -15.37
C LEU A 141 23.65 -6.57 -16.19
N GLN A 142 23.20 -5.35 -15.87
CA GLN A 142 23.70 -4.14 -16.52
C GLN A 142 25.18 -3.90 -16.22
N GLU A 143 25.59 -4.06 -14.95
CA GLU A 143 27.00 -3.94 -14.54
C GLU A 143 27.88 -4.98 -15.23
N SER A 144 27.45 -6.24 -15.26
CA SER A 144 28.15 -7.32 -15.98
C SER A 144 28.29 -7.03 -17.48
N ASN A 145 27.24 -6.53 -18.13
CA ASN A 145 27.29 -6.18 -19.54
C ASN A 145 28.28 -5.04 -19.83
N ILE A 146 28.36 -4.04 -18.95
CA ILE A 146 29.33 -2.95 -19.07
C ILE A 146 30.76 -3.51 -18.94
N GLU A 147 31.01 -4.39 -17.97
CA GLU A 147 32.32 -5.02 -17.79
C GLU A 147 32.73 -5.83 -19.03
N ILE A 148 31.81 -6.61 -19.59
CA ILE A 148 32.06 -7.38 -20.82
C ILE A 148 32.36 -6.44 -21.99
N ALA A 149 31.61 -5.35 -22.16
CA ALA A 149 31.85 -4.38 -23.22
C ALA A 149 33.26 -3.77 -23.12
N CYS A 150 33.68 -3.34 -21.93
CA CYS A 150 35.02 -2.80 -21.71
C CYS A 150 36.12 -3.82 -22.02
N LYS A 151 35.95 -5.09 -21.64
CA LYS A 151 36.90 -6.17 -21.97
C LYS A 151 36.99 -6.39 -23.48
N CYS A 152 35.85 -6.41 -24.17
CA CYS A 152 35.82 -6.55 -25.63
C CYS A 152 36.55 -5.39 -26.33
N GLU A 153 36.32 -4.15 -25.89
CA GLU A 153 37.02 -2.97 -26.43
C GLU A 153 38.54 -3.05 -26.23
N ALA A 154 39.00 -3.46 -25.05
CA ALA A 154 40.42 -3.67 -24.79
C ALA A 154 41.02 -4.73 -25.73
N THR A 155 40.39 -5.90 -25.83
CA THR A 155 40.87 -6.98 -26.71
C THR A 155 40.87 -6.61 -28.20
N ASN A 156 39.91 -5.79 -28.65
CA ASN A 156 39.86 -5.31 -30.03
C ASN A 156 41.01 -4.32 -30.30
N THR A 157 41.37 -3.51 -29.32
CA THR A 157 42.51 -2.59 -29.41
C THR A 157 43.81 -3.37 -29.50
N ASP A 158 44.01 -4.35 -28.61
CA ASP A 158 45.19 -5.23 -28.62
C ASP A 158 45.33 -5.97 -29.96
N LEU A 159 44.22 -6.48 -30.50
CA LEU A 159 44.20 -7.17 -31.80
C LEU A 159 44.57 -6.22 -32.95
N ALA A 160 44.10 -4.97 -32.91
CA ALA A 160 44.44 -3.97 -33.91
C ALA A 160 45.95 -3.64 -33.87
N GLU A 161 46.51 -3.49 -32.68
CA GLU A 161 47.96 -3.29 -32.51
C GLU A 161 48.77 -4.47 -33.06
N GLU A 162 48.42 -5.70 -32.70
CA GLU A 162 49.11 -6.89 -33.23
C GLU A 162 49.00 -7.01 -34.75
N LYS A 163 47.84 -6.67 -35.32
CA LYS A 163 47.69 -6.64 -36.78
C LYS A 163 48.65 -5.63 -37.42
N THR A 164 48.80 -4.44 -36.85
CA THR A 164 49.74 -3.44 -37.38
C THR A 164 51.20 -3.91 -37.27
N LYS A 165 51.59 -4.54 -36.15
CA LYS A 165 52.93 -5.13 -35.98
C LYS A 165 53.19 -6.23 -37.01
N HIS A 166 52.20 -7.09 -37.25
CA HIS A 166 52.30 -8.15 -38.25
C HIS A 166 52.46 -7.59 -39.68
N GLU A 167 51.72 -6.54 -40.02
CA GLU A 167 51.85 -5.86 -41.32
C GLU A 167 53.24 -5.24 -41.52
N VAL A 168 53.82 -4.62 -40.49
CA VAL A 168 55.19 -4.10 -40.53
C VAL A 168 56.19 -5.24 -40.74
N THR A 169 56.08 -6.31 -39.95
CA THR A 169 56.96 -7.48 -40.04
C THR A 169 56.91 -8.11 -41.44
N CYS A 170 55.72 -8.25 -42.03
CA CYS A 170 55.57 -8.74 -43.40
C CYS A 170 56.26 -7.86 -44.43
N ARG A 171 56.22 -6.53 -44.25
CA ARG A 171 56.89 -5.57 -45.13
C ARG A 171 58.42 -5.69 -45.04
N GLU A 172 58.96 -5.79 -43.83
CA GLU A 172 60.40 -5.99 -43.59
C GLU A 172 60.90 -7.32 -44.17
N LEU A 173 60.14 -8.41 -44.00
CA LEU A 173 60.46 -9.70 -44.61
C LEU A 173 60.46 -9.66 -46.14
N LYS A 174 59.56 -8.87 -46.74
CA LYS A 174 59.55 -8.68 -48.19
C LYS A 174 60.80 -7.95 -48.68
N ASN A 175 61.21 -6.89 -47.98
CA ASN A 175 62.42 -6.12 -48.32
C ASN A 175 63.69 -6.95 -48.14
N THR A 176 63.83 -7.67 -47.02
CA THR A 176 65.01 -8.55 -46.81
C THR A 176 65.09 -9.66 -47.86
N LYS A 177 63.94 -10.18 -48.32
CA LYS A 177 63.89 -11.15 -49.43
C LYS A 177 64.35 -10.55 -50.76
N THR A 178 64.03 -9.28 -51.04
CA THR A 178 64.53 -8.59 -52.24
C THR A 178 66.02 -8.33 -52.15
N ASP A 179 66.52 -7.85 -51.01
CA ASP A 179 67.94 -7.57 -50.79
C ASP A 179 68.78 -8.85 -50.93
N LEU A 180 68.31 -9.98 -50.38
CA LEU A 180 68.96 -11.28 -50.54
C LEU A 180 69.00 -11.74 -52.01
N ALA A 181 67.95 -11.46 -52.78
CA ALA A 181 67.92 -11.80 -54.20
C ALA A 181 68.92 -10.96 -55.01
N GLU A 182 69.05 -9.68 -54.69
CA GLU A 182 70.05 -8.79 -55.29
C GLU A 182 71.47 -9.22 -54.95
N GLU A 183 71.77 -9.54 -53.69
CA GLU A 183 73.10 -10.03 -53.30
C GLU A 183 73.43 -11.37 -53.96
N LYS A 184 72.48 -12.30 -54.05
CA LYS A 184 72.67 -13.54 -54.81
C LYS A 184 73.00 -13.27 -56.28
N ALA A 185 72.35 -12.28 -56.91
CA ALA A 185 72.64 -11.90 -58.28
C ALA A 185 74.06 -11.32 -58.43
N LYS A 186 74.48 -10.43 -57.52
CA LYS A 186 75.86 -9.89 -57.49
C LYS A 186 76.89 -10.99 -57.33
N HIS A 187 76.69 -11.89 -56.36
CA HIS A 187 77.59 -13.03 -56.12
C HIS A 187 77.72 -13.94 -57.35
N GLU A 188 76.63 -14.18 -58.08
CA GLU A 188 76.65 -14.98 -59.31
C GLU A 188 77.46 -14.30 -60.42
N VAL A 189 77.36 -12.97 -60.57
CA VAL A 189 78.21 -12.20 -61.49
C VAL A 189 79.68 -12.34 -61.12
N THR A 190 80.04 -12.06 -59.86
CA THR A 190 81.43 -12.17 -59.38
C THR A 190 81.99 -13.59 -59.55
N ARG A 191 81.16 -14.62 -59.31
CA ARG A 191 81.53 -16.02 -59.54
C ARG A 191 81.88 -16.28 -61.01
N LYS A 192 81.07 -15.79 -61.95
CA LYS A 192 81.33 -15.94 -63.40
C LYS A 192 82.62 -15.22 -63.82
N GLU A 193 82.85 -14.01 -63.31
CA GLU A 193 84.09 -13.25 -63.56
C GLU A 193 85.34 -14.00 -63.06
N LEU A 194 85.31 -14.53 -61.83
CA LEU A 194 86.40 -15.33 -61.27
C LEU A 194 86.70 -16.60 -62.08
N ILE A 195 85.66 -17.29 -62.58
CA ILE A 195 85.85 -18.44 -63.48
C ILE A 195 86.54 -18.01 -64.77
N GLY A 196 86.13 -16.89 -65.36
CA GLY A 196 86.78 -16.30 -66.53
C GLY A 196 88.26 -16.03 -66.30
N LEU A 197 88.60 -15.37 -65.19
CA LEU A 197 89.99 -15.07 -64.80
C LEU A 197 90.83 -16.33 -64.56
N LYS A 198 90.28 -17.37 -63.93
CA LYS A 198 90.97 -18.65 -63.76
C LYS A 198 91.29 -19.34 -65.09
N ASN A 199 90.40 -19.23 -66.07
CA ASN A 199 90.59 -19.85 -67.38
C ASN A 199 91.62 -19.09 -68.22
N THR A 200 91.74 -17.77 -68.06
CA THR A 200 92.77 -16.96 -68.74
C THR A 200 94.15 -17.05 -68.08
N SER A 201 94.23 -17.45 -66.80
CA SER A 201 95.50 -17.59 -66.06
C SER A 201 96.16 -18.98 -66.21
N ARG A 202 95.64 -19.86 -67.07
CA ARG A 202 96.07 -21.26 -67.24
C ARG A 202 96.94 -21.49 -68.50
N TRP A 203 97.78 -20.51 -68.83
CA TRP A 203 98.82 -20.59 -69.86
C TRP A 203 100.20 -20.73 -69.23
#